data_AF-A0A2L2YWH7-F1
#
_entry.id   AF-A0A2L2YWH7-F1
#
_cell.length_a   1.000
_cell.length_b   1.000
_cell.length_c   1.000
_cell.angle_alpha   90.00
_cell.angle_beta   90.00
_cell.angle_gamma   90.00
#
_symmetry.space_group_name_H-M   'P 1'
#
loop_
_entity.id
_entity.type
_entity.pdbx_description
1 polymer ?
#
loop_
_entity_poly.entity_id
_entity_poly.type
_entity_poly.pdbx_seq_one_letter_code
_entity_poly.pdbx_strand_id
1 'polypeptide(L)'
;RPMMPYDFELLCRDGTRAAYAMHESCNLGKVASNAIVTDRMKPAQYINAYIDLFLYAQQYYGSKYSEEFTLKMFVSEDDYSDLIFQDATQQLKRVPDEKRDYKLYLGREFLLEMTIVDCTAAAGNVMSSIFIILVSFIFHLWWSFV
;
A
#
# COMPACT_ATOMS: atom_id res chain seq x y z
N ARG A 1 -18.23 -27.26 6.16
CA ARG A 1 -17.21 -27.67 7.15
C ARG A 1 -16.52 -26.40 7.63
N PRO A 2 -16.53 -26.06 8.92
CA PRO A 2 -15.80 -24.89 9.40
C PRO A 2 -14.31 -25.12 9.17
N MET A 3 -13.64 -24.17 8.53
CA MET A 3 -12.19 -24.18 8.37
C MET A 3 -11.58 -23.51 9.60
N MET A 4 -10.54 -24.13 10.14
CA MET A 4 -9.88 -23.66 11.37
C MET A 4 -8.45 -23.24 11.07
N PRO A 5 -7.83 -22.33 11.84
CA PRO A 5 -6.48 -21.85 11.54
C PRO A 5 -5.41 -22.94 11.42
N TYR A 6 -5.59 -24.08 12.11
CA TYR A 6 -4.69 -25.24 12.05
C TYR A 6 -4.87 -26.13 10.81
N ASP A 7 -5.88 -25.87 9.97
CA ASP A 7 -6.03 -26.50 8.66
C ASP A 7 -5.11 -25.85 7.60
N PHE A 8 -4.39 -24.77 7.97
CA PHE A 8 -3.55 -23.99 7.08
C PHE A 8 -2.08 -23.93 7.54
N GLU A 9 -1.19 -23.84 6.56
CA GLU A 9 0.25 -23.64 6.75
C GLU A 9 0.69 -22.37 6.02
N LEU A 10 1.72 -21.72 6.55
CA LEU A 10 2.37 -20.58 5.91
C LEU A 10 3.49 -21.07 4.98
N LEU A 11 3.70 -20.36 3.87
CA LEU A 11 4.85 -20.55 3.00
C LEU A 11 5.91 -19.51 3.35
N CYS A 12 7.11 -19.99 3.70
CA CYS A 12 8.23 -19.16 4.08
C CYS A 12 9.11 -18.86 2.85
N ARG A 13 9.90 -17.78 2.92
CA ARG A 13 10.79 -17.36 1.82
C ARG A 13 11.93 -18.34 1.55
N ASP A 14 12.30 -19.16 2.53
CA ASP A 14 13.31 -20.22 2.40
C ASP A 14 12.76 -21.50 1.76
N GLY A 15 11.47 -21.51 1.36
CA GLY A 15 10.79 -22.66 0.79
C GLY A 15 10.24 -23.65 1.82
N THR A 16 10.44 -23.40 3.11
CA THR A 16 9.87 -24.21 4.19
C THR A 16 8.41 -23.83 4.45
N ARG A 17 7.76 -24.61 5.31
CA ARG A 17 6.41 -24.36 5.80
C ARG A 17 6.41 -24.19 7.31
N ALA A 18 5.54 -23.33 7.80
CA ALA A 18 5.36 -23.09 9.22
C ALA A 18 3.88 -23.08 9.61
N ALA A 19 3.59 -23.28 10.89
CA ALA A 19 2.23 -23.15 11.41
C ALA A 19 1.73 -21.70 11.27
N TYR A 20 0.42 -21.52 11.10
CA TYR A 20 -0.24 -20.19 10.98
C TYR A 20 0.20 -19.18 12.06
N ALA A 21 0.41 -19.64 13.30
CA ALA A 21 0.83 -18.77 14.41
C ALA A 21 2.23 -18.16 14.23
N MET A 22 3.11 -18.76 13.39
CA MET A 22 4.49 -18.34 13.19
C MET A 22 4.66 -17.21 12.15
N HIS A 23 3.61 -16.44 11.87
CA HIS A 23 3.62 -15.37 10.88
C HIS A 23 4.70 -14.29 11.10
N GLU A 24 5.13 -14.06 12.34
CA GLU A 24 6.19 -13.09 12.63
C GLU A 24 7.56 -13.53 12.08
N SER A 25 7.90 -14.81 12.16
CA SER A 25 9.16 -15.37 11.67
C SER A 25 9.07 -15.95 10.25
N CYS A 26 7.88 -16.38 9.82
CA CYS A 26 7.59 -16.90 8.50
C CYS A 26 6.53 -16.06 7.79
N ASN A 27 6.97 -15.11 6.96
CA ASN A 27 6.14 -14.29 6.09
C ASN A 27 6.88 -13.96 4.80
N LEU A 28 6.14 -13.56 3.76
CA LEU A 28 6.72 -13.10 2.50
C LEU A 28 7.29 -11.68 2.60
N GLY A 29 6.80 -10.90 3.54
CA GLY A 29 7.28 -9.56 3.81
C GLY A 29 6.34 -8.82 4.78
N LYS A 30 6.83 -7.69 5.30
CA LYS A 30 6.06 -6.79 6.16
C LYS A 30 5.56 -5.61 5.34
N VAL A 31 4.27 -5.30 5.46
CA VAL A 31 3.63 -4.19 4.76
C VAL A 31 3.16 -3.14 5.77
N ALA A 32 3.26 -1.86 5.42
CA ALA A 32 2.70 -0.78 6.22
C ALA A 32 1.16 -0.88 6.25
N SER A 33 0.53 -0.51 7.36
CA SER A 33 -0.93 -0.47 7.45
C SER A 33 -1.54 0.51 6.45
N ASN A 34 -2.80 0.30 6.08
CA ASN A 34 -3.53 1.25 5.25
C ASN A 34 -3.53 2.65 5.90
N ALA A 35 -3.43 3.69 5.07
CA ALA A 35 -3.37 5.07 5.51
C ALA A 35 -4.38 5.95 4.77
N ILE A 36 -4.93 6.94 5.47
CA ILE A 36 -5.76 7.98 4.86
C ILE A 36 -4.83 9.01 4.21
N VAL A 37 -5.03 9.26 2.93
CA VAL A 37 -4.22 10.20 2.15
C VAL A 37 -5.00 11.48 1.86
N THR A 38 -4.28 12.59 1.75
CA THR A 38 -4.83 13.87 1.32
C THR A 38 -3.83 14.57 0.41
N ASP A 39 -4.29 15.62 -0.26
CA ASP A 39 -3.47 16.38 -1.19
C ASP A 39 -2.28 17.05 -0.48
N ARG A 40 -1.10 16.98 -1.11
CA ARG A 40 0.15 17.51 -0.55
C ARG A 40 0.14 19.02 -0.36
N MET A 41 -0.64 19.75 -1.15
CA MET A 41 -0.73 21.22 -1.10
C MET A 41 -1.69 21.69 0.00
N LYS A 42 -2.36 20.79 0.73
CA LYS A 42 -3.23 21.17 1.84
C LYS A 42 -2.42 21.83 2.96
N PRO A 43 -2.85 23.00 3.46
CA PRO A 43 -2.20 23.62 4.61
C PRO A 43 -2.25 22.71 5.84
N ALA A 44 -1.18 22.71 6.65
CA ALA A 44 -1.03 21.83 7.80
C ALA A 44 -2.20 21.90 8.80
N GLN A 45 -2.82 23.08 8.94
CA GLN A 45 -4.01 23.28 9.78
C GLN A 45 -5.19 22.39 9.36
N TYR A 46 -5.41 22.20 8.05
CA TYR A 46 -6.48 21.35 7.55
C TYR A 46 -6.13 19.88 7.69
N ILE A 47 -4.87 19.52 7.47
CA ILE A 47 -4.39 18.14 7.69
C ILE A 47 -4.60 17.74 9.15
N ASN A 48 -4.22 18.61 10.10
CA ASN A 48 -4.43 18.35 11.52
C ASN A 48 -5.91 18.29 11.87
N ALA A 49 -6.75 19.18 11.30
CA ALA A 49 -8.19 19.11 11.48
C ALA A 49 -8.80 17.79 10.98
N TYR A 50 -8.33 17.25 9.84
CA TYR A 50 -8.77 15.93 9.37
C TYR A 50 -8.34 14.81 10.30
N ILE A 51 -7.08 14.83 10.76
CA ILE A 51 -6.58 13.85 11.73
C ILE A 51 -7.44 13.88 12.99
N ASP A 52 -7.67 15.07 13.56
CA ASP A 52 -8.42 15.23 14.79
C ASP A 52 -9.89 14.82 14.59
N LEU A 53 -10.50 15.16 13.47
CA LEU A 53 -11.84 14.69 13.09
C LEU A 53 -11.94 13.16 13.17
N PHE A 54 -11.01 12.43 12.55
CA PHE A 54 -11.03 10.96 12.57
C PHE A 54 -10.69 10.39 13.95
N LEU A 55 -9.78 11.02 14.69
CA LEU A 55 -9.42 10.59 16.05
C LEU A 55 -10.55 10.80 17.05
N TYR A 56 -11.36 11.84 16.89
CA TYR A 56 -12.57 12.04 17.69
C TYR A 56 -13.71 11.13 17.23
N ALA A 57 -13.92 10.99 15.91
CA ALA A 57 -14.96 10.13 15.37
C ALA A 57 -14.80 8.68 15.84
N GLN A 58 -13.58 8.13 15.88
CA GLN A 58 -13.38 6.76 16.36
C GLN A 58 -13.66 6.58 17.86
N GLN A 59 -13.63 7.63 18.68
CA GLN A 59 -13.96 7.51 20.11
C GLN A 59 -15.43 7.16 20.32
N TYR A 60 -16.28 7.68 19.44
CA TYR A 60 -17.72 7.41 19.45
C TYR A 60 -18.08 6.19 18.57
N TYR A 61 -17.53 6.13 17.35
CA TYR A 61 -17.94 5.16 16.33
C TYR A 61 -16.93 4.03 16.06
N GLY A 62 -15.79 3.99 16.76
CA GLY A 62 -14.76 2.98 16.55
C GLY A 62 -15.04 1.64 17.23
N SER A 63 -15.95 1.61 18.22
CA SER A 63 -16.31 0.37 18.91
C SER A 63 -17.18 -0.51 18.03
N LYS A 64 -16.73 -1.75 17.79
CA LYS A 64 -17.51 -2.76 17.04
C LYS A 64 -18.67 -3.34 17.86
N TYR A 65 -18.54 -3.27 19.18
CA TYR A 65 -19.44 -3.94 20.14
C TYR A 65 -20.37 -2.97 20.88
N SER A 66 -20.06 -1.67 20.88
CA SER A 66 -20.95 -0.69 21.51
C SER A 66 -22.27 -0.62 20.74
N GLU A 67 -23.37 -0.57 21.49
CA GLU A 67 -24.72 -0.27 20.99
C GLU A 67 -25.12 1.20 21.23
N GLU A 68 -24.21 2.01 21.79
CA GLU A 68 -24.46 3.42 22.10
C GLU A 68 -24.72 4.26 20.84
N PHE A 69 -24.11 3.86 19.71
CA PHE A 69 -24.24 4.53 18.43
C PHE A 69 -24.63 3.56 17.32
N THR A 70 -25.44 4.05 16.37
CA THR A 70 -25.87 3.27 15.20
C THR A 70 -24.78 3.13 14.15
N LEU A 71 -23.88 4.11 14.04
CA LEU A 71 -22.77 4.10 13.10
C LEU A 71 -21.55 3.38 13.71
N LYS A 72 -21.01 2.40 12.97
CA LYS A 72 -19.77 1.70 13.30
C LYS A 72 -18.75 1.92 12.19
N MET A 73 -17.66 2.61 12.50
CA MET A 73 -16.69 3.09 11.50
C MET A 73 -15.84 1.97 10.87
N PHE A 74 -15.70 0.84 11.56
CA PHE A 74 -14.88 -0.31 11.13
C PHE A 74 -15.71 -1.59 10.96
N VAL A 75 -16.99 -1.45 10.61
CA VAL A 75 -17.90 -2.57 10.37
C VAL A 75 -18.72 -2.26 9.12
N SER A 76 -18.66 -3.16 8.15
CA SER A 76 -19.46 -3.13 6.92
C SER A 76 -20.77 -3.92 7.10
N GLU A 77 -21.77 -3.64 6.26
CA GLU A 77 -23.03 -4.40 6.20
C GLU A 77 -22.82 -5.81 5.63
N ASP A 78 -23.72 -6.75 5.92
CA ASP A 78 -23.53 -8.20 5.67
C ASP A 78 -23.16 -8.57 4.22
N ASP A 79 -23.61 -7.80 3.23
CA ASP A 79 -23.34 -8.06 1.80
C ASP A 79 -22.04 -7.42 1.29
N TYR A 80 -21.35 -6.65 2.14
CA TYR A 80 -20.15 -5.89 1.79
C TYR A 80 -19.05 -6.11 2.84
N SER A 81 -17.81 -5.87 2.45
CA SER A 81 -16.67 -5.95 3.36
C SER A 81 -15.71 -4.82 3.09
N ASP A 82 -15.01 -4.40 4.14
CA ASP A 82 -13.96 -3.39 4.10
C ASP A 82 -14.41 -2.05 3.45
N LEU A 83 -15.64 -1.61 3.73
CA LEU A 83 -16.20 -0.35 3.23
C LEU A 83 -15.54 0.84 3.92
N ILE A 84 -14.88 1.71 3.13
CA ILE A 84 -14.09 2.88 3.57
C ILE A 84 -12.85 2.48 4.38
N PHE A 85 -13.03 1.71 5.45
CA PHE A 85 -11.99 1.14 6.29
C PHE A 85 -12.10 -0.37 6.30
N GLN A 86 -10.97 -1.05 6.53
CA GLN A 86 -11.00 -2.50 6.71
C GLN A 86 -11.80 -2.87 7.96
N ASP A 87 -12.61 -3.91 7.87
CA ASP A 87 -13.38 -4.44 9.01
C ASP A 87 -12.44 -5.03 10.08
N ALA A 88 -11.21 -5.36 9.72
CA ALA A 88 -10.15 -5.76 10.64
C ALA A 88 -9.55 -4.58 11.44
N THR A 89 -9.85 -3.33 11.08
CA THR A 89 -9.28 -2.14 11.75
C THR A 89 -9.66 -2.13 13.24
N GLN A 90 -8.66 -1.93 14.09
CA GLN A 90 -8.87 -1.82 15.55
C GLN A 90 -8.98 -0.37 16.00
N GLN A 91 -8.14 0.50 15.43
CA GLN A 91 -8.08 1.92 15.75
C GLN A 91 -7.35 2.68 14.64
N LEU A 92 -7.63 3.98 14.54
CA LEU A 92 -6.83 4.91 13.77
C LEU A 92 -5.72 5.50 14.63
N LYS A 93 -4.51 5.58 14.08
CA LYS A 93 -3.35 6.16 14.75
C LYS A 93 -2.81 7.32 13.93
N ARG A 94 -2.48 8.42 14.61
CA ARG A 94 -1.79 9.56 13.99
C ARG A 94 -0.44 9.12 13.45
N VAL A 95 -0.19 9.39 12.17
CA VAL A 95 1.13 9.22 11.55
C VAL A 95 2.04 10.36 12.01
N PRO A 96 3.23 10.08 12.58
CA PRO A 96 4.20 11.10 12.96
C PRO A 96 4.56 12.00 11.77
N ASP A 97 4.79 13.28 12.03
CA ASP A 97 5.01 14.31 10.99
C ASP A 97 6.18 13.94 10.06
N GLU A 98 7.27 13.41 10.64
CA GLU A 98 8.45 12.90 9.93
C GLU A 98 8.17 11.69 9.02
N LYS A 99 7.02 11.02 9.16
CA LYS A 99 6.62 9.85 8.37
C LYS A 99 5.42 10.13 7.45
N ARG A 100 4.99 11.39 7.30
CA ARG A 100 3.84 11.74 6.43
C ARG A 100 4.18 11.75 4.94
N ASP A 101 5.45 11.67 4.56
CA ASP A 101 5.85 11.39 3.18
C ASP A 101 5.63 9.90 2.86
N TYR A 102 5.02 9.60 1.71
CA TYR A 102 4.66 8.22 1.35
C TYR A 102 5.89 7.30 1.28
N LYS A 103 7.07 7.81 0.91
CA LYS A 103 8.28 7.00 0.84
C LYS A 103 8.78 6.63 2.23
N LEU A 104 8.67 7.56 3.18
CA LEU A 104 9.02 7.35 4.59
C LEU A 104 7.99 6.46 5.29
N TYR A 105 6.71 6.57 4.93
CA TYR A 105 5.64 5.74 5.46
C TYR A 105 5.76 4.26 5.03
N LEU A 106 5.91 4.02 3.73
CA LEU A 106 6.00 2.67 3.16
C LEU A 106 7.34 1.99 3.42
N GLY A 107 8.41 2.78 3.54
CA GLY A 107 9.77 2.28 3.71
C GLY A 107 10.43 1.86 2.40
N ARG A 108 11.77 1.79 2.43
CA ARG A 108 12.60 1.58 1.22
C ARG A 108 12.37 0.21 0.58
N GLU A 109 12.30 -0.85 1.39
CA GLU A 109 12.18 -2.22 0.89
C GLU A 109 10.90 -2.40 0.06
N PHE A 110 9.75 -1.93 0.58
CA PHE A 110 8.48 -2.01 -0.13
C PHE A 110 8.50 -1.27 -1.48
N LEU A 111 9.11 -0.08 -1.52
CA LEU A 111 9.22 0.69 -2.77
C LEU A 111 10.10 0.00 -3.81
N LEU A 112 11.20 -0.63 -3.39
CA LEU A 112 12.05 -1.39 -4.30
C LEU A 112 11.29 -2.57 -4.91
N GLU A 113 10.57 -3.33 -4.09
CA GLU A 113 9.73 -4.43 -4.59
C GLU A 113 8.64 -3.92 -5.53
N MET A 114 8.01 -2.78 -5.22
CA MET A 114 7.02 -2.15 -6.10
C MET A 114 7.60 -1.77 -7.47
N THR A 115 8.85 -1.29 -7.53
CA THR A 115 9.49 -0.96 -8.82
C THR A 115 9.81 -2.18 -9.67
N ILE A 116 10.08 -3.34 -9.06
CA ILE A 116 10.38 -4.58 -9.79
C ILE A 116 9.12 -5.11 -10.49
N VAL A 117 7.96 -4.98 -9.84
CA VAL A 117 6.67 -5.43 -10.39
C VAL A 117 6.01 -4.40 -11.30
N ASP A 118 6.56 -3.19 -11.42
CA ASP A 118 6.02 -2.14 -12.30
C ASP A 118 6.31 -2.45 -13.77
N CYS A 119 5.30 -2.99 -14.45
CA CYS A 119 5.34 -3.30 -15.88
C CYS A 119 5.65 -2.07 -16.75
N THR A 120 5.40 -0.85 -16.28
CA THR A 120 5.62 0.39 -17.05
C THR A 120 7.03 0.94 -16.91
N ALA A 121 7.76 0.57 -15.85
CA ALA A 121 9.15 0.98 -15.65
C ALA A 121 10.08 0.49 -16.78
N ALA A 122 9.75 -0.64 -17.42
CA ALA A 122 10.48 -1.17 -18.57
C ALA A 122 10.12 -0.52 -19.92
N ALA A 123 8.92 0.05 -20.06
CA ALA A 123 8.40 0.53 -21.35
C ALA A 123 9.09 1.82 -21.84
N GLY A 124 9.50 2.71 -20.92
CA GLY A 124 10.13 3.98 -21.26
C GLY A 124 11.48 3.86 -21.98
N ASN A 125 12.23 2.77 -21.73
CA ASN A 125 13.57 2.56 -22.30
C ASN A 125 13.55 2.10 -23.77
N VAL A 126 12.41 1.58 -24.25
CA VAL A 126 12.28 1.08 -25.63
C VAL A 126 12.22 2.25 -26.64
N MET A 127 11.51 3.32 -26.30
CA MET A 127 11.31 4.46 -27.20
C MET A 127 12.61 5.26 -27.43
N SER A 128 13.45 5.39 -26.40
CA SER A 128 14.78 6.03 -26.52
C SER A 128 15.73 5.21 -27.42
N SER A 129 15.68 3.89 -27.31
CA SER A 129 16.55 2.99 -28.10
C SER A 129 16.27 3.05 -29.60
N ILE A 130 14.99 3.16 -30.01
CA ILE A 130 14.61 3.24 -31.44
C ILE A 130 15.10 4.54 -32.08
N PHE A 131 15.01 5.66 -31.36
CA PHE A 131 15.48 6.95 -31.87
C PHE A 131 16.99 6.94 -32.14
N ILE A 132 17.79 6.37 -31.22
CA ILE A 132 19.25 6.27 -31.40
C ILE A 132 19.59 5.41 -32.62
N ILE A 133 18.89 4.28 -32.82
CA ILE A 133 19.11 3.41 -33.98
C ILE A 133 18.78 4.13 -35.29
N LEU A 134 17.66 4.85 -35.35
CA LEU A 134 17.26 5.62 -36.54
C LEU A 134 18.26 6.74 -36.86
N VAL A 135 18.71 7.50 -35.86
CA VAL A 135 19.72 8.56 -36.05
C VAL A 135 21.04 7.98 -36.53
N SER A 136 21.47 6.85 -35.95
CA SER A 136 22.70 6.17 -36.36
C SER A 136 22.61 5.66 -37.80
N PHE A 137 21.46 5.11 -38.20
CA PHE A 137 21.23 4.63 -39.57
C PHE A 137 21.22 5.78 -40.59
N ILE A 138 20.57 6.90 -40.27
CA ILE A 138 20.58 8.11 -41.10
C ILE A 138 22.01 8.64 -41.25
N PHE A 139 22.79 8.66 -40.17
CA PHE A 139 24.20 9.08 -40.20
C PHE A 139 25.06 8.17 -41.09
N HIS A 140 24.87 6.85 -41.01
CA HIS A 140 25.57 5.88 -41.88
C HIS A 140 25.18 6.01 -43.36
N LEU A 141 23.90 6.24 -43.66
CA LEU A 141 23.43 6.47 -45.02
C LEU A 141 24.02 7.76 -45.60
N TRP A 142 24.08 8.83 -44.80
CA TRP A 142 24.65 10.11 -45.22
C TRP A 142 26.15 9.99 -45.50
N TRP A 143 26.91 9.30 -44.63
CA TRP A 143 28.34 9.05 -44.84
C TRP A 143 28.63 8.20 -46.08
N SER A 144 27.73 7.30 -46.47
CA SER A 144 27.93 6.44 -47.65
C SER A 144 27.66 7.16 -48.98
N PHE A 145 27.02 8.33 -48.95
CA PHE A 145 26.60 9.09 -50.14
C PHE A 145 27.47 10.35 -50.39
N VAL A 146 28.30 10.72 -49.42
CA VAL A 146 29.32 11.79 -49.50
C VAL A 146 30.67 11.17 -49.81
#